data_AF-A5CCF1-F1
#
_entry.id   AF-A5CCF1-F1
#
_cell.length_a   1.000
_cell.length_b   1.000
_cell.length_c   1.000
_cell.angle_alpha   90.00
_cell.angle_beta   90.00
_cell.angle_gamma   90.00
#
_symmetry.space_group_name_H-M   'P 1'
#
loop_
_entity.id
_entity.type
_entity.pdbx_description
1 polymer ?
#
loop_
_entity_poly.entity_id
_entity_poly.type
_entity_poly.pdbx_seq_one_letter_code
_entity_poly.pdbx_strand_id
1 'polypeptide(L)'
;MKFVKYITAVLLLTLLNTAIASKRNNNQHVTSEILMQDKARLAEKHFYVGISFLKLNKYQEAIENFDLAIKYKPNYSEAYINKVICLDSLGQQQAAIENFDLAIKYNPNLAEANYNKGFCLEVN
;
A
#
# COMPACT_ATOMS: atom_id res chain seq x y z
N MET A 1 57.66 11.21 -19.25
CA MET A 1 56.58 12.06 -18.65
C MET A 1 55.18 11.89 -19.26
N LYS A 2 54.99 11.57 -20.56
CA LYS A 2 53.66 11.44 -21.17
C LYS A 2 52.85 10.21 -20.71
N PHE A 3 53.51 9.07 -20.48
CA PHE A 3 52.87 7.81 -20.07
C PHE A 3 52.23 7.87 -18.67
N VAL A 4 52.91 8.48 -17.70
CA VAL A 4 52.38 8.68 -16.34
C VAL A 4 51.12 9.54 -16.35
N LYS A 5 51.11 10.62 -17.15
CA LYS A 5 49.93 11.49 -17.32
C LYS A 5 48.72 10.72 -17.90
N TYR A 6 48.97 9.79 -18.82
CA TYR A 6 47.92 8.95 -19.41
C TYR A 6 47.31 7.99 -18.38
N ILE A 7 48.15 7.28 -17.62
CA ILE A 7 47.67 6.37 -16.57
C ILE A 7 46.85 7.12 -15.51
N THR A 8 47.33 8.29 -15.06
CA THR A 8 46.57 9.11 -14.10
C THR A 8 45.24 9.60 -14.66
N ALA A 9 45.18 9.93 -15.95
CA ALA A 9 43.93 10.38 -16.58
C ALA A 9 42.89 9.25 -16.69
N VAL A 10 43.31 8.04 -17.05
CA VAL A 10 42.43 6.86 -17.11
C VAL A 10 41.91 6.50 -15.71
N LEU A 11 42.78 6.50 -14.70
CA LEU A 11 42.38 6.21 -13.32
C LEU A 11 41.35 7.23 -12.80
N LEU A 12 41.58 8.53 -13.01
CA LEU A 12 40.63 9.57 -12.62
C LEU A 12 39.28 9.41 -13.32
N LEU A 13 39.27 9.05 -14.61
CA LEU A 13 38.04 8.81 -15.36
C LEU A 13 37.26 7.61 -14.79
N THR A 14 37.96 6.52 -14.45
CA THR A 14 37.30 5.35 -13.82
C THR A 14 36.71 5.69 -12.46
N LEU A 15 37.45 6.41 -11.61
CA LEU A 15 36.96 6.86 -10.29
C LEU A 15 35.75 7.77 -10.44
N LEU A 16 35.78 8.73 -11.37
CA LEU A 16 34.65 9.62 -11.65
C LEU A 16 33.41 8.82 -12.09
N ASN A 17 33.57 7.87 -13.02
CA ASN A 17 32.47 7.04 -13.50
C ASN A 17 31.84 6.19 -12.37
N THR A 18 32.67 5.61 -11.49
CA THR A 18 32.17 4.85 -10.33
C THR A 18 31.44 5.73 -9.31
N ALA A 19 31.94 6.95 -9.05
CA ALA A 19 31.30 7.91 -8.15
C ALA A 19 29.92 8.36 -8.70
N ILE A 20 29.82 8.62 -10.01
CA ILE A 20 28.56 8.96 -10.67
C ILE A 20 27.56 7.80 -10.57
N ALA A 21 28.00 6.56 -10.83
CA ALA A 21 27.15 5.38 -10.73
C ALA A 21 26.62 5.15 -9.31
N SER A 22 27.48 5.26 -8.30
CA SER A 22 27.10 5.17 -6.89
C SER A 22 26.07 6.24 -6.50
N LYS A 23 26.32 7.51 -6.88
CA LYS A 23 25.37 8.61 -6.63
C LYS A 23 24.03 8.39 -7.35
N ARG A 24 24.05 7.88 -8.58
CA ARG A 24 22.83 7.57 -9.35
C ARG A 24 22.00 6.46 -8.68
N ASN A 25 22.64 5.40 -8.22
CA ASN A 25 21.96 4.29 -7.53
C ASN A 25 21.34 4.77 -6.21
N ASN A 26 22.07 5.56 -5.42
CA ASN A 26 21.54 6.13 -4.18
C ASN A 26 20.32 7.03 -4.45
N ASN A 27 20.37 7.87 -5.48
CA ASN A 27 19.24 8.73 -5.86
C ASN A 27 18.03 7.92 -6.33
N GLN A 28 18.23 6.83 -7.06
CA GLN A 28 17.14 5.94 -7.47
C GLN A 28 16.49 5.24 -6.28
N HIS A 29 17.29 4.75 -5.33
CA HIS A 29 16.79 4.16 -4.09
C HIS A 29 15.94 5.17 -3.31
N VAL A 30 16.46 6.37 -3.04
CA VAL A 30 15.74 7.44 -2.34
C VAL A 30 14.45 7.83 -3.08
N THR A 31 14.48 7.88 -4.41
CA THR A 31 13.27 8.19 -5.21
C THR A 31 12.22 7.08 -5.09
N SER A 32 12.64 5.82 -5.09
CA SER A 32 11.71 4.69 -4.90
C SER A 32 11.08 4.69 -3.51
N GLU A 33 11.85 5.04 -2.49
CA GLU A 33 11.40 5.14 -1.10
C GLU A 33 10.39 6.28 -0.92
N ILE A 34 10.69 7.48 -1.44
CA ILE A 34 9.76 8.62 -1.45
C ILE A 34 8.46 8.27 -2.16
N LEU A 35 8.53 7.62 -3.34
CA LEU A 35 7.34 7.22 -4.08
C LEU A 35 6.49 6.19 -3.31
N MET A 36 7.11 5.26 -2.60
CA MET A 36 6.39 4.32 -1.74
C MET A 36 5.72 5.04 -0.57
N GLN A 37 6.41 6.00 0.05
CA GLN A 37 5.87 6.82 1.13
C GLN A 37 4.67 7.67 0.67
N ASP A 38 4.76 8.27 -0.52
CA ASP A 38 3.67 9.05 -1.10
C ASP A 38 2.44 8.19 -1.39
N LYS A 39 2.63 6.98 -1.95
CA LYS A 39 1.55 6.02 -2.15
C LYS A 39 0.92 5.58 -0.83
N ALA A 40 1.72 5.28 0.19
CA ALA A 40 1.21 4.91 1.51
C ALA A 40 0.36 6.03 2.12
N ARG A 41 0.82 7.28 2.02
CA ARG A 41 0.07 8.46 2.49
C ARG A 41 -1.25 8.67 1.73
N LEU A 42 -1.25 8.47 0.41
CA LEU A 42 -2.46 8.52 -0.40
C LEU A 42 -3.43 7.41 -0.01
N ALA A 43 -2.94 6.19 0.25
CA ALA A 43 -3.76 5.09 0.72
C ALA A 43 -4.44 5.41 2.06
N GLU A 44 -3.69 5.92 3.04
CA GLU A 44 -4.22 6.33 4.33
C GLU A 44 -5.26 7.44 4.21
N LYS A 45 -4.97 8.47 3.41
CA LYS A 45 -5.92 9.56 3.16
C LYS A 45 -7.27 9.03 2.67
N HIS A 46 -7.25 8.20 1.62
CA HIS A 46 -8.48 7.64 1.07
C HIS A 46 -9.16 6.69 2.06
N PHE A 47 -8.40 5.89 2.81
CA PHE A 47 -8.94 5.04 3.86
C PHE A 47 -9.75 5.85 4.88
N TYR A 48 -9.20 6.95 5.43
CA TYR A 48 -9.91 7.76 6.42
C TYR A 48 -11.10 8.53 5.84
N VAL A 49 -11.06 8.94 4.57
CA VAL A 49 -12.23 9.49 3.87
C VAL A 49 -13.32 8.42 3.73
N GLY A 50 -12.95 7.19 3.35
CA GLY A 50 -13.86 6.04 3.28
C GLY A 50 -14.53 5.75 4.63
N ILE A 51 -13.75 5.74 5.73
CA ILE A 51 -14.29 5.61 7.09
C ILE A 51 -15.29 6.72 7.42
N SER A 52 -15.02 7.95 6.98
CA SER A 52 -15.92 9.09 7.21
C SER A 52 -17.26 8.91 6.48
N PHE A 53 -17.23 8.44 5.23
CA PHE A 53 -18.45 8.10 4.49
C PHE A 53 -19.21 6.92 5.08
N LEU A 54 -18.50 5.87 5.51
CA LEU A 54 -19.09 4.71 6.19
C LEU A 54 -19.86 5.14 7.45
N LYS A 55 -19.28 6.02 8.28
CA LYS A 55 -19.96 6.57 9.46
C LYS A 55 -21.21 7.40 9.15
N LEU A 56 -21.31 7.91 7.92
CA LEU A 56 -22.47 8.65 7.42
C LEU A 56 -23.45 7.74 6.65
N ASN A 57 -23.24 6.42 6.65
CA ASN A 57 -23.99 5.42 5.90
C ASN A 57 -24.01 5.68 4.38
N LYS A 58 -23.00 6.41 3.87
CA LYS A 58 -22.78 6.69 2.44
C LYS A 58 -21.93 5.58 1.84
N TYR A 59 -22.53 4.40 1.70
CA TYR A 59 -21.80 3.16 1.43
C TYR A 59 -21.10 3.16 0.05
N GLN A 60 -21.70 3.74 -0.98
CA GLN A 60 -21.10 3.77 -2.31
C GLN A 60 -19.85 4.67 -2.33
N GLU A 61 -19.93 5.87 -1.75
CA GLU A 61 -18.78 6.79 -1.64
C GLU A 61 -17.68 6.23 -0.73
N ALA A 62 -18.06 5.45 0.30
CA ALA A 62 -17.11 4.74 1.14
C ALA A 62 -16.34 3.67 0.33
N ILE A 63 -17.06 2.84 -0.46
CA ILE A 63 -16.46 1.82 -1.33
C ILE A 63 -15.47 2.45 -2.30
N GLU A 64 -15.84 3.54 -2.99
CA GLU A 64 -14.95 4.23 -3.92
C GLU A 64 -13.63 4.66 -3.27
N ASN A 65 -13.70 5.14 -2.02
CA ASN A 65 -12.51 5.54 -1.28
C ASN A 65 -11.70 4.35 -0.77
N PHE A 66 -12.33 3.25 -0.37
CA PHE A 66 -11.60 2.02 -0.04
C PHE A 66 -10.92 1.43 -1.27
N ASP A 67 -11.54 1.49 -2.45
CA ASP A 67 -10.91 1.08 -3.72
C ASP A 67 -9.69 1.92 -4.06
N LEU A 68 -9.74 3.24 -3.84
CA LEU A 68 -8.58 4.10 -4.00
C LEU A 68 -7.49 3.76 -2.97
N ALA A 69 -7.85 3.49 -1.72
CA ALA A 69 -6.89 3.08 -0.70
C ALA A 69 -6.18 1.77 -1.09
N ILE A 70 -6.94 0.77 -1.56
CA ILE A 70 -6.44 -0.51 -2.05
C ILE A 70 -5.55 -0.32 -3.28
N LYS A 71 -5.94 0.55 -4.22
CA LYS A 71 -5.13 0.87 -5.41
C LYS A 71 -3.73 1.37 -5.05
N TYR A 72 -3.61 2.20 -4.02
CA TYR A 72 -2.32 2.74 -3.58
C TYR A 72 -1.57 1.78 -2.64
N LYS A 73 -2.29 0.96 -1.86
CA LYS A 73 -1.73 -0.06 -0.96
C LYS A 73 -2.52 -1.37 -1.11
N PRO A 74 -2.15 -2.26 -2.06
CA PRO A 74 -2.93 -3.47 -2.36
C PRO A 74 -3.06 -4.48 -1.23
N ASN A 75 -2.14 -4.44 -0.26
CA ASN A 75 -2.14 -5.28 0.94
C ASN A 75 -2.79 -4.61 2.16
N TYR A 76 -3.61 -3.56 1.97
CA TYR A 76 -4.27 -2.85 3.05
C TYR A 76 -5.51 -3.61 3.54
N SER A 77 -5.29 -4.64 4.35
CA SER A 77 -6.33 -5.55 4.85
C SER A 77 -7.56 -4.86 5.46
N GLU A 78 -7.34 -3.76 6.17
CA GLU A 78 -8.38 -2.98 6.84
C GLU A 78 -9.30 -2.27 5.83
N ALA A 79 -8.77 -1.84 4.68
CA ALA A 79 -9.58 -1.24 3.63
C ALA A 79 -10.53 -2.27 3.01
N TYR A 80 -10.07 -3.51 2.82
CA TYR A 80 -10.94 -4.60 2.36
C TYR A 80 -12.05 -4.89 3.37
N ILE A 81 -11.75 -5.04 4.67
CA ILE A 81 -12.81 -5.28 5.69
C ILE A 81 -13.83 -4.16 5.75
N ASN A 82 -13.40 -2.90 5.73
CA ASN A 82 -14.38 -1.81 5.77
C ASN A 82 -15.21 -1.76 4.48
N LYS A 83 -14.64 -2.13 3.33
CA LYS A 83 -15.39 -2.32 2.09
C LYS A 83 -16.39 -3.47 2.20
N VAL A 84 -16.06 -4.59 2.85
CA VAL A 84 -17.00 -5.69 3.14
C VAL A 84 -18.23 -5.19 3.89
N ILE A 85 -18.03 -4.38 4.93
CA ILE A 85 -19.15 -3.78 5.71
C ILE A 85 -20.08 -2.95 4.81
N CYS A 86 -19.51 -2.14 3.91
CA CYS A 86 -20.29 -1.36 2.96
C CYS A 86 -21.04 -2.24 1.94
N LEU A 87 -20.39 -3.28 1.41
CA LEU A 87 -20.98 -4.20 0.44
C LEU A 87 -22.13 -5.00 1.05
N ASP A 88 -21.97 -5.48 2.28
CA ASP A 88 -23.01 -6.16 3.05
C ASP A 88 -24.22 -5.24 3.27
N SER A 89 -23.97 -3.98 3.65
CA SER A 89 -25.01 -2.95 3.81
C SER A 89 -25.77 -2.64 2.51
N LEU A 90 -25.16 -2.91 1.35
CA LEU A 90 -25.79 -2.77 0.02
C LEU A 90 -26.34 -4.10 -0.52
N GLY A 91 -26.27 -5.19 0.24
CA GLY A 91 -26.74 -6.52 -0.17
C GLY A 91 -25.85 -7.21 -1.22
N GLN A 92 -24.63 -6.73 -1.45
CA GLN A 92 -23.69 -7.26 -2.45
C GLN A 92 -22.85 -8.41 -1.88
N GLN A 93 -23.52 -9.48 -1.46
CA GLN A 93 -22.93 -10.58 -0.69
C GLN A 93 -21.74 -11.26 -1.38
N GLN A 94 -21.83 -11.53 -2.69
CA GLN A 94 -20.74 -12.18 -3.41
C GLN A 94 -19.47 -11.34 -3.43
N ALA A 95 -19.59 -10.04 -3.69
CA ALA A 95 -18.46 -9.12 -3.67
C ALA A 95 -17.90 -8.97 -2.25
N ALA A 96 -18.76 -9.02 -1.22
CA ALA A 96 -18.34 -8.97 0.18
C ALA A 96 -17.45 -10.19 0.53
N ILE A 97 -17.85 -11.41 0.14
CA ILE A 97 -17.05 -12.63 0.36
C ILE A 97 -15.68 -12.52 -0.32
N GLU A 98 -15.63 -12.09 -1.58
CA GLU A 98 -14.36 -11.93 -2.31
C GLU A 98 -13.41 -10.92 -1.64
N ASN A 99 -13.95 -9.80 -1.13
CA ASN A 99 -13.14 -8.81 -0.41
C ASN A 99 -12.71 -9.32 0.97
N PHE A 100 -13.52 -10.14 1.62
CA PHE A 100 -13.17 -10.78 2.88
C PHE A 100 -11.99 -11.76 2.67
N ASP A 101 -12.04 -12.60 1.65
CA ASP A 101 -10.94 -13.52 1.31
C ASP A 101 -9.64 -12.77 1.02
N LEU A 102 -9.71 -11.63 0.33
CA LEU A 102 -8.56 -10.75 0.11
C LEU A 102 -8.03 -10.16 1.42
N ALA A 103 -8.91 -9.72 2.33
CA ALA A 103 -8.49 -9.21 3.63
C ALA A 103 -7.70 -10.27 4.43
N ILE A 104 -8.20 -11.51 4.46
CA ILE A 104 -7.54 -12.66 5.11
C ILE A 104 -6.20 -12.97 4.44
N LYS A 105 -6.15 -12.98 3.10
CA LYS A 105 -4.92 -13.22 2.35
C LYS A 105 -3.81 -12.25 2.74
N TYR A 106 -4.12 -10.98 2.97
CA TYR A 106 -3.13 -9.96 3.34
C TYR A 106 -2.88 -9.85 4.85
N ASN A 107 -3.85 -10.21 5.68
CA ASN A 107 -3.70 -10.26 7.14
C ASN A 107 -4.53 -11.42 7.72
N PRO A 108 -3.94 -12.62 7.86
CA PRO A 108 -4.65 -13.80 8.36
C PRO A 108 -5.19 -13.62 9.79
N ASN A 109 -4.48 -12.86 10.64
CA ASN A 109 -4.88 -12.60 12.02
C ASN A 109 -6.16 -11.76 12.11
N LEU A 110 -6.51 -11.04 11.04
CA LEU A 110 -7.74 -10.28 10.94
C LEU A 110 -8.96 -11.21 10.87
N ALA A 111 -8.82 -12.38 10.24
CA ALA A 111 -9.85 -13.41 10.18
C ALA A 111 -10.10 -14.02 11.55
N GLU A 112 -9.02 -14.40 12.24
CA GLU A 112 -9.07 -14.99 13.57
C GLU A 112 -9.68 -14.03 14.60
N ALA A 113 -9.28 -12.76 14.56
CA ALA A 113 -9.85 -11.72 15.43
C ALA A 113 -11.34 -11.45 15.15
N ASN A 114 -11.77 -11.43 13.87
CA ASN A 114 -13.18 -11.22 13.52
C ASN A 114 -14.04 -12.47 13.72
N TYR A 115 -13.52 -13.68 13.51
CA TYR A 115 -14.22 -14.94 13.81
C TYR A 115 -14.52 -15.04 15.31
N ASN A 116 -13.56 -14.71 16.16
CA ASN A 116 -13.77 -14.64 17.61
C ASN A 116 -14.78 -13.55 18.02
N LYS A 117 -14.94 -12.50 17.20
CA LYS A 117 -15.92 -11.44 17.43
C LYS A 117 -17.32 -11.77 16.89
N GLY A 118 -17.40 -12.43 15.74
CA GLY A 118 -18.64 -12.93 15.13
C GLY A 118 -19.26 -14.06 15.95
N PHE A 119 -18.44 -15.00 16.42
CA PHE A 119 -18.88 -16.04 17.33
C PHE A 119 -19.44 -15.46 18.64
N CYS A 120 -18.84 -14.40 19.19
CA CYS A 120 -19.39 -13.72 20.38
C CYS A 120 -20.68 -12.92 20.14
N LEU A 121 -21.03 -12.59 18.90
CA LEU A 121 -22.24 -11.84 18.55
C LEU A 121 -23.40 -12.73 18.08
N GLU A 122 -23.14 -14.02 17.83
CA GLU A 122 -24.15 -15.00 17.44
C GLU A 122 -24.74 -15.77 18.66
N VAL A 123 -24.24 -15.53 19.87
CA VAL A 123 -24.70 -16.20 21.11
C VAL A 123 -25.48 -15.30 22.09
N ASN A 124 -26.15 -14.24 21.62
CA ASN A 124 -27.01 -13.42 22.49
C ASN A 124 -28.36 -13.10 21.84
#